data_AF-A0A7J4TIA4-F1
#
_entry.id   AF-A0A7J4TIA4-F1
#
_cell.length_a   1.000
_cell.length_b   1.000
_cell.length_c   1.000
_cell.angle_alpha   90.00
_cell.angle_beta   90.00
_cell.angle_gamma   90.00
#
_symmetry.space_group_name_H-M   'P 1'
#
loop_
_entity.id
_entity.type
_entity.pdbx_description
1 polymer ?
#
loop_
_entity_poly.entity_id
_entity_poly.type
_entity_poly.pdbx_seq_one_letter_code
_entity_poly.pdbx_strand_id
1 'polypeptide(L)'
;MTITNCTLTNNTADGNGGGISNRGNLTITGSVIQQNTASSMGGGIYNLAIMTINISTIQQNQASGGGGILNDGELTITESTIQQNQGDNGGGIDNFDNLTINGSVISQNTAPYGGGIANWNTLNIVGSIIQENTAEFFGGGLHNLQGTANITGTTFQLNNAGNGGGMCNWDTLTIIGSTIKQNNATNGGGIFNDHLQDVYGTVAANFNRIVANTPNAIQSDSG
;
A
#
# COMPACT_ATOMS: atom_id res chain seq x y z
N MET A 1 12.62 -19.56 8.36
CA MET A 1 13.78 -19.22 7.50
C MET A 1 14.12 -17.75 7.70
N THR A 2 15.37 -17.35 7.50
CA THR A 2 15.78 -15.95 7.61
C THR A 2 16.62 -15.57 6.40
N ILE A 3 16.41 -14.35 5.88
CA ILE A 3 17.22 -13.71 4.85
C ILE A 3 17.80 -12.43 5.47
N THR A 4 19.12 -12.34 5.55
CA THR A 4 19.81 -11.22 6.20
C THR A 4 20.90 -10.67 5.29
N ASN A 5 20.91 -9.35 5.10
CA ASN A 5 21.93 -8.65 4.29
C ASN A 5 22.12 -9.24 2.89
N CYS A 6 21.01 -9.63 2.27
CA CYS A 6 21.01 -10.24 0.94
C CYS A 6 20.44 -9.28 -0.12
N THR A 7 20.85 -9.47 -1.36
CA THR A 7 20.22 -8.85 -2.52
C THR A 7 19.61 -9.93 -3.40
N LEU A 8 18.29 -9.86 -3.62
CA LEU A 8 17.55 -10.71 -4.55
C LEU A 8 17.14 -9.83 -5.74
N THR A 9 17.80 -10.04 -6.88
CA THR A 9 17.63 -9.16 -8.05
C THR A 9 17.52 -9.91 -9.37
N ASN A 10 16.74 -9.37 -10.30
CA ASN A 10 16.60 -9.89 -11.67
C ASN A 10 16.11 -11.34 -11.74
N ASN A 11 15.22 -11.71 -10.84
CA ASN A 11 14.55 -13.02 -10.88
C ASN A 11 13.19 -12.88 -11.57
N THR A 12 12.83 -13.90 -12.34
CA THR A 12 11.55 -13.97 -13.05
C THR A 12 10.82 -15.25 -12.70
N ALA A 13 9.53 -15.13 -12.37
CA ALA A 13 8.63 -16.26 -12.16
C ALA A 13 7.46 -16.23 -13.14
N ASP A 14 7.18 -17.35 -13.80
CA ASP A 14 5.99 -17.53 -14.65
C ASP A 14 4.69 -17.61 -13.84
N GLY A 15 4.77 -17.64 -12.51
CA GLY A 15 3.64 -17.59 -11.59
C GLY A 15 3.79 -16.47 -10.59
N ASN A 16 4.09 -16.83 -9.34
CA ASN A 16 4.07 -15.91 -8.21
C ASN A 16 5.45 -15.78 -7.53
N GLY A 17 5.72 -14.62 -6.95
CA GLY A 17 6.89 -14.39 -6.11
C GLY A 17 8.17 -14.34 -6.93
N GLY A 18 8.33 -13.30 -7.75
CA GLY A 18 9.48 -13.19 -8.67
C GLY A 18 10.81 -13.32 -7.95
N GLY A 19 10.95 -12.67 -6.78
CA GLY A 19 12.08 -12.89 -5.87
C GLY A 19 11.81 -13.95 -4.81
N ILE A 20 10.64 -13.90 -4.14
CA ILE A 20 10.31 -14.75 -3.00
C ILE A 20 8.87 -15.24 -3.09
N SER A 21 8.68 -16.55 -2.99
CA SER A 21 7.38 -17.19 -2.71
C SER A 21 7.41 -17.81 -1.31
N ASN A 22 6.73 -17.20 -0.36
CA ASN A 22 6.74 -17.64 1.04
C ASN A 22 5.49 -18.46 1.39
N ARG A 23 5.69 -19.68 1.90
CA ARG A 23 4.66 -20.59 2.40
C ARG A 23 4.92 -21.07 3.83
N GLY A 24 5.83 -20.41 4.55
CA GLY A 24 6.17 -20.72 5.94
C GLY A 24 6.54 -19.45 6.70
N ASN A 25 7.26 -19.61 7.82
CA ASN A 25 7.69 -18.45 8.60
C ASN A 25 9.00 -17.90 8.03
N LEU A 26 8.96 -16.65 7.55
CA LEU A 26 10.12 -15.98 6.94
C LEU A 26 10.38 -14.63 7.60
N THR A 27 11.65 -14.39 7.95
CA THR A 27 12.12 -13.07 8.37
C THR A 27 13.14 -12.53 7.36
N ILE A 28 12.96 -11.29 6.93
CA ILE A 28 13.86 -10.55 6.05
C ILE A 28 14.44 -9.38 6.84
N THR A 29 15.76 -9.20 6.82
CA THR A 29 16.42 -8.11 7.54
C THR A 29 17.59 -7.53 6.75
N GLY A 30 17.71 -6.20 6.69
CA GLY A 30 18.86 -5.55 6.05
C GLY A 30 19.02 -5.86 4.56
N SER A 31 17.95 -6.29 3.88
CA SER A 31 18.03 -6.92 2.55
C SER A 31 17.37 -6.07 1.47
N VAL A 32 17.73 -6.34 0.21
CA VAL A 32 17.20 -5.65 -0.96
C VAL A 32 16.54 -6.66 -1.89
N ILE A 33 15.26 -6.47 -2.19
CA ILE A 33 14.50 -7.26 -3.17
C ILE A 33 14.16 -6.31 -4.31
N GLN A 34 14.85 -6.45 -5.45
CA GLN A 34 14.71 -5.49 -6.53
C GLN A 34 14.65 -6.07 -7.93
N GLN A 35 14.02 -5.38 -8.87
CA GLN A 35 14.05 -5.77 -10.30
C GLN A 35 13.60 -7.22 -10.52
N ASN A 36 12.67 -7.72 -9.70
CA ASN A 36 12.09 -9.04 -9.89
C ASN A 36 10.72 -8.91 -10.56
N THR A 37 10.39 -9.92 -11.37
CA THR A 37 9.16 -9.94 -12.16
C THR A 37 8.39 -11.24 -11.88
N ALA A 38 7.09 -11.13 -11.65
CA ALA A 38 6.18 -12.25 -11.64
C ALA A 38 5.07 -12.01 -12.67
N SER A 39 4.65 -13.04 -13.41
CA SER A 39 3.55 -12.90 -14.38
C SER A 39 2.20 -12.66 -13.70
N SER A 40 2.06 -13.14 -12.45
CA SER A 40 0.79 -13.13 -11.72
C SER A 40 0.91 -12.31 -10.43
N MET A 41 1.44 -12.86 -9.34
CA MET A 41 1.34 -12.23 -8.02
C MET A 41 2.71 -11.99 -7.37
N GLY A 42 2.90 -10.83 -6.75
CA GLY A 42 4.07 -10.50 -5.94
C GLY A 42 5.34 -10.42 -6.78
N GLY A 43 5.59 -9.27 -7.42
CA GLY A 43 6.75 -9.11 -8.29
C GLY A 43 8.05 -9.35 -7.53
N GLY A 44 8.17 -8.72 -6.36
CA GLY A 44 9.24 -9.01 -5.40
C GLY A 44 8.89 -10.22 -4.54
N ILE A 45 7.75 -10.13 -3.84
CA ILE A 45 7.38 -11.06 -2.78
C ILE A 45 5.92 -11.47 -2.91
N TYR A 46 5.66 -12.77 -2.87
CA TYR A 46 4.35 -13.35 -2.67
C TYR A 46 4.32 -14.06 -1.30
N ASN A 47 3.50 -13.57 -0.38
CA ASN A 47 3.38 -14.10 0.98
C ASN A 47 2.05 -14.84 1.17
N LEU A 48 2.10 -16.13 1.53
CA LEU A 48 0.95 -16.98 1.87
C LEU A 48 0.94 -17.41 3.35
N ALA A 49 1.87 -16.90 4.17
CA ALA A 49 2.10 -17.36 5.53
C ALA A 49 2.57 -16.19 6.40
N ILE A 50 3.34 -16.46 7.46
CA ILE A 50 3.86 -15.42 8.35
C ILE A 50 5.17 -14.86 7.80
N MET A 51 5.21 -13.55 7.61
CA MET A 51 6.40 -12.84 7.18
C MET A 51 6.67 -11.59 8.03
N THR A 52 7.95 -11.38 8.33
CA THR A 52 8.44 -10.12 8.90
C THR A 52 9.52 -9.53 8.01
N ILE A 53 9.39 -8.25 7.66
CA ILE A 53 10.36 -7.48 6.89
C ILE A 53 10.86 -6.32 7.77
N ASN A 54 12.16 -6.27 8.01
CA ASN A 54 12.79 -5.24 8.83
C ASN A 54 13.93 -4.56 8.07
N ILE A 55 14.03 -3.24 8.11
CA ILE A 55 15.21 -2.49 7.64
C ILE A 55 15.63 -2.95 6.24
N SER A 56 14.66 -3.10 5.35
CA SER A 56 14.83 -3.71 4.02
C SER A 56 14.19 -2.86 2.94
N THR A 57 14.69 -2.99 1.72
CA THR A 57 14.19 -2.26 0.55
C THR A 57 13.56 -3.21 -0.45
N ILE A 58 12.33 -2.93 -0.86
CA ILE A 58 11.62 -3.65 -1.93
C ILE A 58 11.37 -2.67 -3.06
N GLN A 59 12.07 -2.79 -4.18
CA GLN A 59 12.01 -1.77 -5.23
C GLN A 59 12.04 -2.25 -6.67
N GLN A 60 11.43 -1.50 -7.58
CA GLN A 60 11.51 -1.80 -9.02
C GLN A 60 11.04 -3.22 -9.38
N ASN A 61 10.12 -3.79 -8.60
CA ASN A 61 9.54 -5.08 -8.91
C ASN A 61 8.21 -4.91 -9.64
N GLN A 62 7.83 -5.93 -10.41
CA GLN A 62 6.66 -5.88 -11.28
C GLN A 62 5.85 -7.19 -11.23
N ALA A 63 4.53 -7.06 -11.11
CA ALA A 63 3.56 -8.17 -11.25
C ALA A 63 2.17 -7.65 -11.63
N SER A 64 1.23 -8.53 -11.98
CA SER A 64 -0.18 -8.12 -12.11
C SER A 64 -0.82 -7.81 -10.74
N GLY A 65 -0.61 -8.63 -9.71
CA GLY A 65 -1.07 -8.38 -8.34
C GLY A 65 0.10 -8.07 -7.42
N GLY A 66 0.10 -6.91 -6.76
CA GLY A 66 1.16 -6.50 -5.83
C GLY A 66 2.53 -6.38 -6.50
N GLY A 67 2.85 -5.22 -7.07
CA GLY A 67 4.10 -5.00 -7.80
C GLY A 67 5.34 -5.31 -6.95
N GLY A 68 5.39 -4.75 -5.75
CA GLY A 68 6.41 -5.08 -4.75
C GLY A 68 6.06 -6.37 -4.01
N ILE A 69 4.91 -6.34 -3.35
CA ILE A 69 4.46 -7.38 -2.43
C ILE A 69 2.99 -7.69 -2.69
N LEU A 70 2.65 -8.97 -2.81
CA LEU A 70 1.29 -9.44 -2.57
C LEU A 70 1.28 -10.19 -1.24
N ASN A 71 0.40 -9.75 -0.33
CA ASN A 71 0.18 -10.37 0.97
C ASN A 71 -1.17 -11.07 1.03
N ASP A 72 -1.14 -12.39 1.19
CA ASP A 72 -2.29 -13.28 1.41
C ASP A 72 -1.99 -14.18 2.63
N GLY A 73 -1.44 -13.53 3.67
CA GLY A 73 -1.06 -14.12 4.95
C GLY A 73 -0.77 -13.01 5.97
N GLU A 74 -0.02 -13.30 7.03
CA GLU A 74 0.33 -12.30 8.04
C GLU A 74 1.65 -11.61 7.69
N LEU A 75 1.63 -10.30 7.50
CA LEU A 75 2.81 -9.51 7.14
C LEU A 75 3.03 -8.34 8.10
N THR A 76 4.23 -8.27 8.67
CA THR A 76 4.72 -7.10 9.41
C THR A 76 5.91 -6.48 8.70
N ILE A 77 5.86 -5.16 8.48
CA ILE A 77 6.89 -4.36 7.83
C ILE A 77 7.34 -3.26 8.78
N THR A 78 8.63 -3.22 9.11
CA THR A 78 9.20 -2.25 10.06
C THR A 78 10.43 -1.56 9.48
N GLU A 79 10.48 -0.23 9.58
CA GLU A 79 11.65 0.59 9.19
C GLU A 79 12.14 0.30 7.76
N SER A 80 11.19 0.02 6.86
CA SER A 80 11.46 -0.49 5.52
C SER A 80 11.02 0.49 4.44
N THR A 81 11.58 0.33 3.25
CA THR A 81 11.23 1.15 2.08
C THR A 81 10.65 0.27 0.98
N ILE A 82 9.47 0.61 0.48
CA ILE A 82 8.81 -0.07 -0.64
C ILE A 82 8.59 0.97 -1.72
N GLN A 83 9.36 0.91 -2.81
CA GLN A 83 9.37 2.00 -3.77
C GLN A 83 9.50 1.61 -5.23
N GLN A 84 8.97 2.44 -6.13
CA GLN A 84 9.13 2.25 -7.58
C GLN A 84 8.65 0.88 -8.10
N ASN A 85 7.72 0.25 -7.39
CA ASN A 85 7.13 -1.01 -7.84
C ASN A 85 5.87 -0.75 -8.68
N GLN A 86 5.58 -1.67 -9.60
CA GLN A 86 4.48 -1.56 -10.53
C GLN A 86 3.56 -2.78 -10.47
N GLY A 87 2.28 -2.54 -10.19
CA GLY A 87 1.23 -3.56 -10.12
C GLY A 87 -0.02 -3.16 -10.90
N ASP A 88 -0.98 -4.08 -11.10
CA ASP A 88 -2.30 -3.75 -11.66
C ASP A 88 -3.32 -3.41 -10.55
N ASN A 89 -3.17 -4.00 -9.36
CA ASN A 89 -4.05 -3.72 -8.20
C ASN A 89 -3.41 -2.90 -7.09
N GLY A 90 -2.12 -3.10 -6.82
CA GLY A 90 -1.40 -2.42 -5.75
C GLY A 90 0.04 -2.26 -6.18
N GLY A 91 0.50 -1.01 -6.32
CA GLY A 91 1.80 -0.74 -6.92
C GLY A 91 2.92 -1.25 -6.01
N GLY A 92 2.88 -0.82 -4.75
CA GLY A 92 3.79 -1.30 -3.71
C GLY A 92 3.31 -2.60 -3.10
N ILE A 93 2.07 -2.57 -2.58
CA ILE A 93 1.50 -3.69 -1.83
C ILE A 93 0.05 -3.94 -2.26
N ASP A 94 -0.29 -5.20 -2.52
CA ASP A 94 -1.67 -5.68 -2.63
C ASP A 94 -1.96 -6.61 -1.43
N ASN A 95 -2.90 -6.23 -0.58
CA ASN A 95 -3.13 -6.88 0.72
C ASN A 95 -4.50 -7.54 0.82
N PHE A 96 -4.52 -8.86 0.98
CA PHE A 96 -5.71 -9.71 1.13
C PHE A 96 -5.93 -10.21 2.57
N ASP A 97 -4.96 -10.02 3.46
CA ASP A 97 -5.01 -10.50 4.85
C ASP A 97 -4.42 -9.44 5.81
N ASN A 98 -3.84 -9.82 6.94
CA ASN A 98 -3.37 -8.91 7.96
C ASN A 98 -2.02 -8.29 7.59
N LEU A 99 -2.00 -6.95 7.48
CA LEU A 99 -0.80 -6.16 7.21
C LEU A 99 -0.59 -5.11 8.29
N THR A 100 0.61 -5.13 8.90
CA THR A 100 1.09 -4.07 9.80
C THR A 100 2.31 -3.39 9.21
N ILE A 101 2.29 -2.06 9.12
CA ILE A 101 3.40 -1.23 8.64
C ILE A 101 3.78 -0.23 9.74
N ASN A 102 5.04 -0.24 10.16
CA ASN A 102 5.55 0.63 11.21
C ASN A 102 6.82 1.37 10.76
N GLY A 103 6.87 2.68 10.97
CA GLY A 103 8.07 3.48 10.72
C GLY A 103 8.64 3.37 9.30
N SER A 104 7.79 3.08 8.31
CA SER A 104 8.23 2.70 6.95
C SER A 104 7.87 3.76 5.90
N VAL A 105 8.48 3.65 4.73
CA VAL A 105 8.25 4.53 3.59
C VAL A 105 7.69 3.73 2.40
N ILE A 106 6.53 4.13 1.89
CA ILE A 106 5.93 3.57 0.68
C ILE A 106 5.89 4.69 -0.36
N SER A 107 6.70 4.59 -1.42
CA SER A 107 6.87 5.72 -2.34
C SER A 107 7.03 5.40 -3.82
N GLN A 108 6.56 6.30 -4.69
CA GLN A 108 6.78 6.20 -6.14
C GLN A 108 6.27 4.89 -6.75
N ASN A 109 5.34 4.20 -6.09
CA ASN A 109 4.74 3.00 -6.63
C ASN A 109 3.55 3.37 -7.53
N THR A 110 3.29 2.53 -8.53
CA THR A 110 2.26 2.79 -9.54
C THR A 110 1.36 1.59 -9.75
N ALA A 111 0.05 1.79 -9.71
CA ALA A 111 -0.95 0.81 -10.10
C ALA A 111 -2.30 1.48 -10.40
N PRO A 112 -3.15 0.95 -11.29
CA PRO A 112 -4.50 1.47 -11.53
C PRO A 112 -5.35 1.68 -10.25
N TYR A 113 -5.21 0.77 -9.30
CA TYR A 113 -5.81 0.84 -7.96
C TYR A 113 -4.67 0.92 -6.94
N GLY A 114 -4.83 1.66 -5.84
CA GLY A 114 -3.89 1.63 -4.72
C GLY A 114 -2.43 1.83 -5.13
N GLY A 115 -2.09 3.02 -5.63
CA GLY A 115 -0.76 3.30 -6.19
C GLY A 115 0.36 2.86 -5.25
N GLY A 116 0.23 3.19 -3.97
CA GLY A 116 1.05 2.63 -2.89
C GLY A 116 0.53 1.28 -2.42
N ILE A 117 -0.71 1.27 -1.91
CA ILE A 117 -1.31 0.11 -1.25
C ILE A 117 -2.75 -0.08 -1.74
N ALA A 118 -3.11 -1.30 -2.13
CA ALA A 118 -4.50 -1.76 -2.16
C ALA A 118 -4.78 -2.68 -0.98
N ASN A 119 -5.91 -2.46 -0.31
CA ASN A 119 -6.29 -3.18 0.88
C ASN A 119 -7.69 -3.80 0.76
N TRP A 120 -7.75 -5.11 0.91
CA TRP A 120 -8.96 -5.92 0.88
C TRP A 120 -9.34 -6.47 2.27
N ASN A 121 -8.50 -6.29 3.28
CA ASN A 121 -8.71 -6.82 4.62
C ASN A 121 -8.17 -5.85 5.68
N THR A 122 -7.37 -6.31 6.65
CA THR A 122 -6.94 -5.48 7.77
C THR A 122 -5.58 -4.87 7.50
N LEU A 123 -5.53 -3.54 7.53
CA LEU A 123 -4.33 -2.74 7.38
C LEU A 123 -4.13 -1.84 8.60
N ASN A 124 -2.98 -1.97 9.27
CA ASN A 124 -2.56 -1.09 10.34
C ASN A 124 -1.28 -0.35 9.92
N ILE A 125 -1.32 0.98 9.87
CA ILE A 125 -0.16 1.81 9.55
C ILE A 125 0.14 2.76 10.72
N VAL A 126 1.38 2.72 11.20
CA VAL A 126 1.85 3.54 12.32
C VAL A 126 3.12 4.28 11.94
N GLY A 127 3.18 5.59 12.21
CA GLY A 127 4.41 6.37 12.14
C GLY A 127 5.11 6.34 10.78
N SER A 128 4.37 6.16 9.69
CA SER A 128 4.94 5.89 8.36
C SER A 128 4.74 7.07 7.39
N ILE A 129 5.37 6.99 6.23
CA ILE A 129 5.24 7.97 5.14
C ILE A 129 4.80 7.27 3.87
N ILE A 130 3.66 7.69 3.32
CA ILE A 130 3.11 7.21 2.05
C ILE A 130 3.14 8.38 1.07
N GLN A 131 4.05 8.34 0.09
CA GLN A 131 4.29 9.51 -0.76
C GLN A 131 4.56 9.26 -2.23
N GLU A 132 4.21 10.22 -3.09
CA GLU A 132 4.55 10.18 -4.52
C GLU A 132 4.04 8.92 -5.25
N ASN A 133 3.07 8.22 -4.68
CA ASN A 133 2.47 7.07 -5.32
C ASN A 133 1.38 7.52 -6.29
N THR A 134 1.24 6.79 -7.40
CA THR A 134 0.32 7.16 -8.48
C THR A 134 -0.67 6.03 -8.73
N ALA A 135 -1.95 6.35 -8.67
CA ALA A 135 -3.01 5.50 -9.19
C ALA A 135 -3.68 6.10 -10.41
N GLU A 136 -4.16 5.24 -11.31
CA GLU A 136 -4.98 5.70 -12.44
C GLU A 136 -6.38 6.08 -11.94
N PHE A 137 -6.99 5.21 -11.14
CA PHE A 137 -8.39 5.32 -10.75
C PHE A 137 -8.55 5.69 -9.28
N PHE A 138 -8.08 4.88 -8.35
CA PHE A 138 -8.47 5.00 -6.95
C PHE A 138 -7.29 4.89 -6.00
N GLY A 139 -7.15 5.85 -5.09
CA GLY A 139 -6.23 5.77 -3.96
C GLY A 139 -4.77 5.87 -4.38
N GLY A 140 -4.26 7.10 -4.53
CA GLY A 140 -2.87 7.30 -4.95
C GLY A 140 -1.91 6.70 -3.93
N GLY A 141 -2.11 7.03 -2.65
CA GLY A 141 -1.39 6.40 -1.54
C GLY A 141 -2.00 5.06 -1.11
N LEU A 142 -3.31 5.05 -0.84
CA LEU A 142 -4.04 3.88 -0.37
C LEU A 142 -5.43 3.80 -1.02
N HIS A 143 -5.79 2.63 -1.52
CA HIS A 143 -7.17 2.26 -1.78
C HIS A 143 -7.63 1.22 -0.76
N ASN A 144 -8.60 1.56 0.08
CA ASN A 144 -9.25 0.65 1.02
C ASN A 144 -10.57 0.17 0.43
N LEU A 145 -10.64 -1.07 -0.04
CA LEU A 145 -11.75 -1.58 -0.86
C LEU A 145 -12.85 -2.24 -0.01
N GLN A 146 -12.52 -3.35 0.63
CA GLN A 146 -13.44 -4.16 1.46
C GLN A 146 -12.81 -4.49 2.81
N GLY A 147 -11.98 -3.55 3.29
CA GLY A 147 -11.08 -3.75 4.41
C GLY A 147 -11.24 -2.73 5.52
N THR A 148 -10.60 -3.01 6.66
CA THR A 148 -10.41 -2.05 7.74
C THR A 148 -9.01 -1.46 7.66
N ALA A 149 -8.92 -0.14 7.48
CA ALA A 149 -7.66 0.60 7.50
C ALA A 149 -7.56 1.47 8.76
N ASN A 150 -6.58 1.19 9.62
CA ASN A 150 -6.27 1.95 10.81
C ASN A 150 -4.94 2.70 10.63
N ILE A 151 -5.00 4.02 10.58
CA ILE A 151 -3.87 4.89 10.26
C ILE A 151 -3.56 5.78 11.46
N THR A 152 -2.36 5.66 12.03
CA THR A 152 -1.94 6.46 13.20
C THR A 152 -0.60 7.14 12.96
N GLY A 153 -0.51 8.44 13.27
CA GLY A 153 0.76 9.18 13.22
C GLY A 153 1.46 9.16 11.84
N THR A 154 0.70 8.97 10.76
CA THR A 154 1.24 8.68 9.43
C THR A 154 1.08 9.89 8.51
N THR A 155 1.99 10.07 7.56
CA THR A 155 1.90 11.14 6.55
C THR A 155 1.57 10.58 5.17
N PHE A 156 0.48 11.07 4.58
CA PHE A 156 0.14 10.87 3.17
C PHE A 156 0.43 12.16 2.40
N GLN A 157 1.39 12.15 1.48
CA GLN A 157 1.75 13.35 0.73
C GLN A 157 2.10 13.13 -0.74
N LEU A 158 1.79 14.10 -1.59
CA LEU A 158 2.21 14.09 -3.01
C LEU A 158 1.72 12.87 -3.79
N ASN A 159 0.68 12.18 -3.31
CA ASN A 159 0.10 11.05 -4.03
C ASN A 159 -0.93 11.55 -5.05
N ASN A 160 -1.07 10.84 -6.16
CA ASN A 160 -1.92 11.21 -7.28
C ASN A 160 -2.90 10.08 -7.66
N ALA A 161 -4.18 10.39 -7.90
CA ALA A 161 -5.17 9.42 -8.38
C ALA A 161 -6.31 10.06 -9.19
N GLY A 162 -7.20 9.27 -9.80
CA GLY A 162 -8.51 9.76 -10.25
C GLY A 162 -9.37 10.20 -9.05
N ASN A 163 -9.48 9.33 -8.05
CA ASN A 163 -10.26 9.54 -6.84
C ASN A 163 -9.38 9.22 -5.62
N GLY A 164 -9.37 10.11 -4.63
CA GLY A 164 -8.64 9.85 -3.39
C GLY A 164 -7.14 9.94 -3.60
N GLY A 165 -6.63 11.15 -3.86
CA GLY A 165 -5.21 11.34 -4.17
C GLY A 165 -4.33 10.76 -3.07
N GLY A 166 -4.63 11.11 -1.81
CA GLY A 166 -4.04 10.44 -0.65
C GLY A 166 -4.65 9.07 -0.43
N MET A 167 -5.96 9.02 -0.22
CA MET A 167 -6.69 7.80 0.13
C MET A 167 -8.06 7.74 -0.58
N CYS A 168 -8.39 6.59 -1.14
CA CYS A 168 -9.75 6.23 -1.52
C CYS A 168 -10.27 5.17 -0.54
N ASN A 169 -11.47 5.36 -0.01
CA ASN A 169 -12.05 4.46 0.98
C ASN A 169 -13.46 4.04 0.57
N TRP A 170 -13.69 2.73 0.51
CA TRP A 170 -14.98 2.10 0.25
C TRP A 170 -15.55 1.32 1.45
N ASP A 171 -14.78 1.22 2.54
CA ASP A 171 -15.17 0.50 3.75
C ASP A 171 -14.72 1.28 5.00
N THR A 172 -14.03 0.67 5.97
CA THR A 172 -13.78 1.28 7.27
C THR A 172 -12.40 1.92 7.32
N LEU A 173 -12.35 3.24 7.51
CA LEU A 173 -11.12 4.01 7.63
C LEU A 173 -11.09 4.79 8.95
N THR A 174 -10.14 4.44 9.80
CA THR A 174 -9.83 5.19 11.02
C THR A 174 -8.49 5.91 10.84
N ILE A 175 -8.46 7.22 11.09
CA ILE A 175 -7.25 8.04 10.99
C ILE A 175 -7.07 8.84 12.27
N ILE A 176 -5.91 8.71 12.91
CA ILE A 176 -5.59 9.38 14.17
C ILE A 176 -4.23 10.06 14.06
N GLY A 177 -4.14 11.33 14.47
CA GLY A 177 -2.86 12.04 14.62
C GLY A 177 -2.02 12.12 13.35
N SER A 178 -2.64 12.03 12.17
CA SER A 178 -1.96 11.87 10.88
C SER A 178 -2.01 13.15 10.04
N THR A 179 -1.12 13.25 9.05
CA THR A 179 -1.05 14.39 8.12
C THR A 179 -1.38 13.96 6.69
N ILE A 180 -2.37 14.57 6.07
CA ILE A 180 -2.73 14.34 4.66
C ILE A 180 -2.55 15.65 3.89
N LYS A 181 -1.52 15.76 3.07
CA LYS A 181 -1.17 17.03 2.41
C LYS A 181 -0.69 16.90 0.98
N GLN A 182 -0.94 17.90 0.15
CA GLN A 182 -0.37 17.99 -1.19
C GLN A 182 -0.69 16.78 -2.08
N ASN A 183 -1.79 16.09 -1.80
CA ASN A 183 -2.26 15.01 -2.65
C ASN A 183 -3.20 15.57 -3.72
N ASN A 184 -3.17 14.95 -4.90
CA ASN A 184 -3.88 15.42 -6.07
C ASN A 184 -4.82 14.33 -6.60
N ALA A 185 -6.06 14.71 -6.92
CA ALA A 185 -6.97 13.84 -7.63
C ALA A 185 -7.96 14.62 -8.50
N THR A 186 -8.80 13.93 -9.25
CA THR A 186 -10.02 14.53 -9.83
C THR A 186 -11.08 14.72 -8.76
N ASN A 187 -11.20 13.76 -7.83
CA ASN A 187 -12.18 13.77 -6.74
C ASN A 187 -11.50 13.46 -5.40
N GLY A 188 -11.76 14.26 -4.37
CA GLY A 188 -11.18 14.06 -3.03
C GLY A 188 -9.65 13.96 -3.04
N GLY A 189 -8.96 15.07 -3.31
CA GLY A 189 -7.49 15.12 -3.35
C GLY A 189 -6.82 14.49 -2.13
N GLY A 190 -7.31 14.78 -0.93
CA GLY A 190 -6.81 14.13 0.29
C GLY A 190 -7.45 12.76 0.50
N ILE A 191 -8.76 12.75 0.72
CA ILE A 191 -9.56 11.55 0.96
C ILE A 191 -10.78 11.59 0.05
N PHE A 192 -11.04 10.50 -0.66
CA PHE A 192 -12.32 10.22 -1.29
C PHE A 192 -12.97 9.06 -0.55
N ASN A 193 -14.17 9.26 -0.03
CA ASN A 193 -14.94 8.25 0.69
C ASN A 193 -16.20 7.92 -0.10
N ASP A 194 -16.34 6.66 -0.49
CA ASP A 194 -17.39 6.18 -1.37
C ASP A 194 -17.86 4.79 -0.92
N HIS A 195 -18.77 4.18 -1.66
CA HIS A 195 -19.56 3.04 -1.24
C HIS A 195 -19.38 1.80 -2.15
N LEU A 196 -19.52 0.62 -1.55
CA LEU A 196 -19.78 -0.64 -2.25
C LEU A 196 -21.01 -1.30 -1.61
N GLN A 197 -22.05 -1.56 -2.40
CA GLN A 197 -23.19 -2.44 -2.07
C GLN A 197 -23.83 -2.23 -0.67
N ASP A 198 -24.49 -1.07 -0.47
CA ASP A 198 -25.35 -0.74 0.68
C ASP A 198 -24.65 -0.61 2.07
N VAL A 199 -23.33 -0.76 2.15
CA VAL A 199 -22.53 -0.43 3.34
C VAL A 199 -21.75 0.86 3.06
N TYR A 200 -22.02 1.90 3.85
CA TYR A 200 -21.30 3.16 3.73
C TYR A 200 -19.87 2.99 4.23
N GLY A 201 -18.89 3.38 3.40
CA GLY A 201 -17.53 3.56 3.87
C GLY A 201 -17.54 4.55 5.04
N THR A 202 -17.01 4.15 6.20
CA THR A 202 -16.98 4.97 7.40
C THR A 202 -15.62 5.62 7.57
N VAL A 203 -15.60 6.91 7.90
CA VAL A 203 -14.37 7.63 8.22
C VAL A 203 -14.44 8.16 9.64
N ALA A 204 -13.57 7.66 10.51
CA ALA A 204 -13.32 8.21 11.83
C ALA A 204 -11.99 8.97 11.82
N ALA A 205 -12.04 10.31 11.70
CA ALA A 205 -10.86 11.16 11.61
C ALA A 205 -10.68 12.01 12.88
N ASN A 206 -9.69 11.67 13.71
CA ASN A 206 -9.40 12.36 14.97
C ASN A 206 -8.00 12.98 14.98
N PHE A 207 -7.90 14.25 15.38
CA PHE A 207 -6.61 14.96 15.55
C PHE A 207 -5.71 14.99 14.29
N ASN A 208 -6.31 15.01 13.10
CA ASN A 208 -5.58 14.98 11.83
C ASN A 208 -5.34 16.38 11.27
N ARG A 209 -4.26 16.53 10.50
CA ARG A 209 -3.95 17.73 9.72
C ARG A 209 -4.13 17.46 8.23
N ILE A 210 -5.18 18.01 7.63
CA ILE A 210 -5.49 17.83 6.19
C ILE A 210 -5.38 19.18 5.48
N VAL A 211 -4.40 19.33 4.59
CA VAL A 211 -4.04 20.65 4.04
C VAL A 211 -3.49 20.59 2.63
N ALA A 212 -3.82 21.58 1.80
CA ALA A 212 -3.26 21.75 0.46
C ALA A 212 -3.44 20.53 -0.47
N ASN A 213 -4.57 19.83 -0.38
CA ASN A 213 -4.93 18.78 -1.35
C ASN A 213 -5.83 19.36 -2.43
N THR A 214 -5.72 18.84 -3.66
CA THR A 214 -6.40 19.37 -4.85
C THR A 214 -7.27 18.27 -5.47
N PRO A 215 -8.56 18.52 -5.82
CA PRO A 215 -9.30 19.78 -5.68
C PRO A 215 -9.73 20.07 -4.24
N ASN A 216 -10.15 19.03 -3.49
CA ASN A 216 -10.70 19.15 -2.15
C ASN A 216 -9.95 18.26 -1.16
N ALA A 217 -9.97 18.64 0.12
CA ALA A 217 -9.36 17.87 1.20
C ALA A 217 -10.05 16.51 1.42
N ILE A 218 -11.38 16.51 1.51
CA ILE A 218 -12.21 15.31 1.67
C ILE A 218 -13.41 15.46 0.74
N GLN A 219 -13.76 14.41 0.01
CA GLN A 219 -15.01 14.29 -0.71
C GLN A 219 -15.70 12.99 -0.30
N SER A 220 -17.02 13.07 -0.13
CA SER A 220 -17.88 11.91 0.05
C SER A 220 -19.02 11.99 -0.96
N ASP A 221 -19.25 10.91 -1.71
CA ASP A 221 -20.42 10.84 -2.58
C ASP A 221 -21.57 10.18 -1.80
N SER A 222 -22.65 10.93 -1.61
CA SER A 222 -23.94 10.39 -1.19
C SER A 222 -24.68 9.95 -2.44
N GLY A 223 -24.83 8.65 -2.66
CA GLY A 223 -25.87 8.15 -3.55
C GLY A 223 -27.25 8.70 -3.15
#